data_AF-A0A2D4H2V8-F1
#
_entry.id   AF-A0A2D4H2V8-F1
#
_cell.length_a   1.000
_cell.length_b   1.000
_cell.length_c   1.000
_cell.angle_alpha   90.00
_cell.angle_beta   90.00
_cell.angle_gamma   90.00
#
_symmetry.space_group_name_H-M   'P 1'
#
loop_
_entity.id
_entity.type
_entity.pdbx_description
1 polymer ?
#
loop_
_entity_poly.entity_id
_entity_poly.type
_entity_poly.pdbx_seq_one_letter_code
_entity_poly.pdbx_strand_id
1 'polypeptide(L)'
;AGELCRAAKDDCDLHEFCTGQSADCPMNHFHMDGHPCQNNQGYCFRGTCPTLTKQCVALWGPDAQVAPDGCFMNNQKGNNYGYCKKENGTNIPCEREDVKCGRLYCIDDSTEENPCKFPFSNENADFRMVEPGTKCGEGMVCRFRQCIDLEKAFGSTSTFTQM
;
A
#
# COMPACT_ATOMS: atom_id res chain seq x y z
N ALA A 1 11.79 -19.65 -29.07
CA ALA A 1 10.92 -18.51 -28.73
C ALA A 1 9.65 -19.04 -28.10
N GLY A 2 9.03 -18.33 -27.16
CA GLY A 2 7.76 -18.72 -26.54
C GLY A 2 7.85 -19.69 -25.36
N GLU A 3 9.06 -20.09 -24.94
CA GLU A 3 9.27 -20.92 -23.75
C GLU A 3 9.20 -20.05 -22.50
N LEU A 4 8.50 -20.50 -21.45
CA LEU A 4 8.43 -19.79 -20.18
C LEU A 4 9.82 -19.77 -19.52
N CYS A 5 10.38 -18.59 -19.30
CA CYS A 5 11.68 -18.44 -18.62
C CYS A 5 11.57 -17.82 -17.24
N ARG A 6 10.46 -17.13 -16.92
CA ARG A 6 10.16 -16.69 -15.57
C ARG A 6 8.66 -16.72 -15.30
N ALA A 7 8.27 -17.42 -14.24
CA ALA A 7 6.91 -17.42 -13.75
C ALA A 7 6.59 -16.11 -13.00
N ALA A 8 5.32 -15.70 -13.03
CA ALA A 8 4.82 -14.63 -12.17
C ALA A 8 4.91 -15.06 -10.70
N LYS A 9 5.39 -14.16 -9.83
CA LYS A 9 5.53 -14.42 -8.39
C LYS A 9 4.24 -14.16 -7.59
N ASP A 10 3.40 -13.23 -8.07
CA ASP A 10 2.18 -12.78 -7.43
C ASP A 10 1.23 -12.12 -8.46
N ASP A 11 0.04 -11.72 -8.03
CA ASP A 11 -1.00 -11.10 -8.86
C ASP A 11 -0.57 -9.81 -9.57
N CYS A 12 0.53 -9.17 -9.15
CA CYS A 12 1.03 -7.94 -9.74
C CYS A 12 2.20 -8.17 -10.70
N ASP A 13 2.55 -9.42 -10.96
CA ASP A 13 3.72 -9.83 -11.74
C ASP A 13 3.29 -10.56 -13.02
N LEU A 14 4.01 -10.35 -14.12
CA LEU A 14 3.71 -11.03 -15.39
C LEU A 14 4.65 -12.22 -15.60
N HIS A 15 4.27 -13.11 -16.53
CA HIS A 15 5.16 -14.17 -16.99
C HIS A 15 6.04 -13.64 -18.12
N GLU A 16 7.28 -14.11 -18.18
CA GLU A 16 8.19 -13.82 -19.29
C GLU A 16 8.52 -15.07 -20.07
N PHE A 17 8.55 -14.89 -21.38
CA PHE A 17 8.81 -15.93 -22.36
C PHE A 17 10.05 -15.58 -23.17
N CYS A 18 10.89 -16.58 -23.44
CA CYS A 18 12.08 -16.42 -24.25
C CYS A 18 11.73 -15.86 -25.63
N THR A 19 12.39 -14.79 -26.05
CA THR A 19 12.21 -14.21 -27.41
C THR A 19 12.75 -15.13 -28.51
N GLY A 20 13.66 -16.06 -28.16
CA GLY A 20 14.39 -16.89 -29.12
C GLY A 20 15.52 -16.16 -29.86
N GLN A 21 15.78 -14.90 -29.51
CA GLN A 21 16.88 -14.10 -30.08
C GLN A 21 18.12 -14.08 -29.17
N SER A 22 17.97 -14.42 -27.89
CA SER A 22 19.04 -14.54 -26.89
C SER A 22 18.76 -15.74 -25.98
N ALA A 23 19.78 -16.17 -25.24
CA ALA A 23 19.65 -17.11 -24.11
C ALA A 23 19.08 -16.43 -22.84
N ASP A 24 19.12 -15.10 -22.78
CA ASP A 24 18.59 -14.34 -21.65
C ASP A 24 17.05 -14.23 -21.71
N CYS A 25 16.41 -14.38 -20.55
CA CYS A 25 15.00 -14.04 -20.39
C CYS A 25 14.82 -12.52 -20.53
N PRO A 26 13.73 -12.02 -21.14
CA PRO A 26 13.50 -10.58 -21.26
C PRO A 26 13.36 -9.89 -19.90
N MET A 27 13.34 -8.56 -19.92
CA MET A 27 13.19 -7.76 -18.71
C MET A 27 11.91 -8.14 -17.95
N ASN A 28 11.98 -8.08 -16.63
CA ASN A 28 10.84 -8.34 -15.76
C ASN A 28 9.73 -7.28 -15.97
N HIS A 29 8.53 -7.73 -16.31
CA HIS A 29 7.34 -6.94 -16.49
C HIS A 29 6.30 -7.21 -15.40
N PHE A 30 5.57 -6.17 -15.04
CA PHE A 30 4.54 -6.21 -14.00
C PHE A 30 3.20 -5.75 -14.56
N HIS A 31 2.12 -6.12 -13.86
CA HIS A 31 0.83 -5.49 -14.11
C HIS A 31 0.93 -3.97 -13.87
N MET A 32 0.14 -3.21 -14.62
CA MET A 32 0.11 -1.76 -14.51
C MET A 32 -0.31 -1.32 -13.10
N ASP A 33 0.24 -0.19 -12.65
CA ASP A 33 -0.18 0.43 -11.40
C ASP A 33 -1.70 0.68 -11.43
N GLY A 34 -2.39 0.30 -10.36
CA GLY A 34 -3.85 0.36 -10.26
C GLY A 34 -4.59 -0.93 -10.64
N HIS A 35 -3.91 -1.95 -11.18
CA HIS A 35 -4.54 -3.25 -11.41
C HIS A 35 -5.01 -3.87 -10.08
N PRO A 36 -6.28 -4.31 -9.94
CA PRO A 36 -6.73 -4.91 -8.69
C PRO A 36 -5.97 -6.19 -8.37
N CYS A 37 -5.62 -6.40 -7.10
CA CYS A 37 -4.84 -7.56 -6.65
C CYS A 37 -5.38 -8.13 -5.34
N GLN A 38 -5.01 -9.38 -5.04
CA GLN A 38 -5.38 -10.09 -3.82
C GLN A 38 -6.90 -10.10 -3.59
N ASN A 39 -7.67 -10.50 -4.60
CA ASN A 39 -9.14 -10.51 -4.57
C ASN A 39 -9.75 -9.12 -4.24
N ASN A 40 -9.27 -8.07 -4.92
CA ASN A 40 -9.69 -6.66 -4.74
C ASN A 40 -9.37 -6.05 -3.37
N GLN A 41 -8.50 -6.68 -2.57
CA GLN A 41 -8.04 -6.10 -1.29
C GLN A 41 -7.01 -4.98 -1.49
N GLY A 42 -6.39 -4.89 -2.66
CA GLY A 42 -5.42 -3.86 -2.99
C GLY A 42 -5.39 -3.54 -4.47
N TYR A 43 -4.46 -2.65 -4.82
CA TYR A 43 -4.12 -2.31 -6.20
C TYR A 43 -2.61 -2.46 -6.39
N CYS A 44 -2.19 -2.95 -7.55
CA CYS A 44 -0.79 -3.08 -7.87
C CYS A 44 -0.12 -1.72 -7.87
N PHE A 45 1.06 -1.66 -7.26
CA PHE A 45 1.91 -0.49 -7.27
C PHE A 45 3.36 -0.95 -7.34
N ARG A 46 4.05 -0.60 -8.43
CA ARG A 46 5.45 -0.95 -8.71
C ARG A 46 5.74 -2.45 -8.57
N GLY A 47 4.85 -3.29 -9.11
CA GLY A 47 5.02 -4.75 -9.10
C GLY A 47 4.82 -5.42 -7.74
N THR A 48 4.08 -4.74 -6.84
CA THR A 48 3.68 -5.26 -5.53
C THR A 48 2.21 -4.95 -5.26
N CYS A 49 1.58 -5.65 -4.32
CA CYS A 49 0.21 -5.40 -3.88
C CYS A 49 0.22 -4.91 -2.40
N PRO A 50 0.44 -3.61 -2.14
CA PRO A 50 0.48 -3.07 -0.78
C PRO A 50 -0.93 -3.05 -0.16
N THR A 51 -1.06 -3.68 1.01
CA THR A 51 -2.30 -3.70 1.79
C THR A 51 -1.99 -3.35 3.25
N LEU A 52 -2.96 -2.75 3.95
CA LEU A 52 -2.83 -2.48 5.38
C LEU A 52 -2.56 -3.77 6.16
N THR A 53 -3.23 -4.87 5.80
CA THR A 53 -3.04 -6.19 6.42
C THR A 53 -1.61 -6.69 6.28
N LYS A 54 -1.02 -6.65 5.08
CA LYS A 54 0.38 -7.07 4.87
C LYS A 54 1.35 -6.22 5.69
N GLN A 55 1.10 -4.91 5.81
CA GLN A 55 1.92 -4.02 6.64
C GLN A 55 1.78 -4.34 8.13
N CYS A 56 0.57 -4.64 8.62
CA CYS A 56 0.36 -5.11 10.00
C CYS A 56 1.09 -6.42 10.28
N VAL A 57 0.98 -7.39 9.36
CA VAL A 57 1.65 -8.70 9.49
C VAL A 57 3.17 -8.56 9.49
N ALA A 58 3.73 -7.71 8.62
CA ALA A 58 5.16 -7.41 8.58
C ALA A 58 5.68 -6.68 9.85
N LEU A 59 4.77 -6.13 10.65
CA LEU A 59 5.05 -5.42 11.88
C LEU A 59 4.96 -6.31 13.12
N TRP A 60 3.90 -7.10 13.24
CA TRP A 60 3.52 -7.79 14.46
C TRP A 60 3.30 -9.30 14.31
N GLY A 61 3.56 -9.86 13.12
CA GLY A 61 3.44 -11.29 12.86
C GLY A 61 2.12 -11.70 12.20
N PRO A 62 1.96 -13.00 11.90
CA PRO A 62 0.87 -13.51 11.04
C PRO A 62 -0.54 -13.23 11.57
N ASP A 63 -0.71 -13.10 12.89
CA ASP A 63 -2.01 -12.90 13.53
C ASP A 63 -2.42 -11.42 13.63
N ALA A 64 -1.55 -10.50 13.20
CA ALA A 64 -1.83 -9.07 13.23
C ALA A 64 -2.88 -8.69 12.19
N GLN A 65 -3.85 -7.87 12.60
CA GLN A 65 -4.94 -7.40 11.74
C GLN A 65 -4.97 -5.88 11.68
N VAL A 66 -5.67 -5.35 10.69
CA VAL A 66 -5.90 -3.90 10.56
C VAL A 66 -6.82 -3.44 11.69
N ALA A 67 -6.46 -2.35 12.37
CA ALA A 67 -7.30 -1.81 13.42
C ALA A 67 -8.62 -1.23 12.86
N PRO A 68 -9.66 -1.10 13.70
CA PRO A 68 -10.91 -0.43 13.29
C PRO A 68 -10.69 0.99 12.76
N ASP A 69 -11.58 1.46 11.89
CA ASP A 69 -11.49 2.79 11.27
C ASP A 69 -11.39 3.93 12.30
N GLY A 70 -12.02 3.77 13.46
CA GLY A 70 -11.91 4.71 14.58
C GLY A 70 -10.46 4.98 15.02
N CYS A 71 -9.55 4.01 14.89
CA CYS A 71 -8.14 4.20 15.21
C CYS A 71 -7.45 5.17 14.25
N PHE A 72 -7.80 5.12 12.96
CA PHE A 72 -7.22 6.00 11.95
C PHE A 72 -7.66 7.46 12.12
N MET A 73 -8.79 7.71 12.82
CA MET A 73 -9.21 9.08 13.15
C MET A 73 -8.18 9.83 14.03
N ASN A 74 -7.31 9.10 14.75
CA ASN A 74 -6.20 9.71 15.49
C ASN A 74 -5.22 10.49 14.59
N ASN A 75 -5.18 10.18 13.29
CA ASN A 75 -4.35 10.90 12.34
C ASN A 75 -4.78 12.36 12.09
N GLN A 76 -5.99 12.74 12.49
CA GLN A 76 -6.45 14.14 12.47
C GLN A 76 -5.87 14.97 13.62
N LYS A 77 -5.22 14.34 14.61
CA LYS A 77 -4.68 15.07 15.79
C LYS A 77 -3.46 15.92 15.46
N GLY A 78 -2.68 15.56 14.43
CA GLY A 78 -1.45 16.27 14.09
C GLY A 78 -0.39 16.23 15.20
N ASN A 79 -0.42 15.20 16.04
CA ASN A 79 0.51 15.05 17.17
C ASN A 79 1.74 14.21 16.75
N ASN A 80 2.57 13.79 17.71
CA ASN A 80 3.84 13.11 17.41
C ASN A 80 3.70 11.72 16.75
N TYR A 81 2.52 11.12 16.74
CA TYR A 81 2.30 9.77 16.19
C TYR A 81 1.14 9.70 15.18
N GLY A 82 0.13 10.57 15.30
CA GLY A 82 -1.03 10.64 14.41
C GLY A 82 -1.00 11.90 13.55
N TYR A 83 -0.55 11.76 12.31
CA TYR A 83 -0.45 12.82 11.31
C TYR A 83 -0.35 12.23 9.90
N CYS A 84 -0.43 13.07 8.86
CA CYS A 84 -0.25 12.64 7.46
C CYS A 84 1.12 13.02 6.93
N LYS A 85 1.51 14.28 7.11
CA LYS A 85 2.73 14.86 6.52
C LYS A 85 3.52 15.58 7.59
N LYS A 86 4.80 15.81 7.31
CA LYS A 86 5.66 16.65 8.13
C LYS A 86 6.23 17.76 7.25
N GLU A 87 5.99 19.01 7.63
CA GLU A 87 6.47 20.18 6.91
C GLU A 87 7.30 21.04 7.87
N ASN A 88 8.57 21.26 7.54
CA ASN A 88 9.51 22.05 8.35
C ASN A 88 9.56 21.66 9.83
N GLY A 89 9.42 20.37 10.13
CA GLY A 89 9.42 19.86 11.51
C GLY A 89 8.04 19.79 12.17
N THR A 90 7.03 20.45 11.60
CA THR A 90 5.65 20.45 12.09
C THR A 90 4.88 19.26 11.52
N ASN A 91 4.19 18.53 12.38
CA ASN A 91 3.30 17.45 11.97
C ASN A 91 1.98 18.05 11.49
N ILE A 92 1.62 17.74 10.24
CA ILE A 92 0.40 18.19 9.61
C ILE A 92 -0.67 17.11 9.78
N PRO A 93 -1.80 17.42 10.43
CA PRO A 93 -2.90 16.48 10.59
C PRO A 93 -3.41 16.01 9.22
N CYS A 94 -3.97 14.80 9.18
CA CYS A 94 -4.70 14.37 7.99
C CYS A 94 -6.03 15.11 7.88
N GLU A 95 -6.46 15.39 6.64
CA GLU A 95 -7.88 15.57 6.35
C GLU A 95 -8.64 14.29 6.63
N ARG A 96 -9.96 14.40 6.81
CA ARG A 96 -10.81 13.27 7.21
C ARG A 96 -10.74 12.11 6.20
N GLU A 97 -10.63 12.43 4.91
CA GLU A 97 -10.54 11.46 3.82
C GLU A 97 -9.15 10.82 3.73
N ASP A 98 -8.13 11.50 4.25
CA ASP A 98 -6.72 11.10 4.16
C ASP A 98 -6.24 10.27 5.36
N VAL A 99 -7.09 10.09 6.38
CA VAL A 99 -6.78 9.37 7.63
C VAL A 99 -6.20 7.97 7.44
N LYS A 100 -6.53 7.29 6.34
CA LYS A 100 -6.00 5.95 6.00
C LYS A 100 -4.61 6.00 5.35
N CYS A 101 -4.05 7.18 5.12
CA CYS A 101 -2.74 7.40 4.48
C CYS A 101 -1.68 8.04 5.40
N GLY A 102 -2.03 8.24 6.68
CA GLY A 102 -1.12 8.68 7.75
C GLY A 102 -0.47 7.49 8.48
N ARG A 103 -0.57 7.50 9.82
CA ARG A 103 -0.12 6.38 10.66
C ARG A 103 -0.94 5.12 10.38
N LEU A 104 -0.23 4.00 10.28
CA LEU A 104 -0.83 2.68 10.29
C LEU A 104 -1.23 2.28 11.72
N TYR A 105 -2.45 1.77 11.86
CA TYR A 105 -2.97 1.19 13.10
C TYR A 105 -3.36 -0.27 12.88
N CYS A 106 -2.96 -1.12 13.82
CA CYS A 106 -3.22 -2.56 13.79
C CYS A 106 -3.71 -3.05 15.16
N ILE A 107 -4.20 -4.27 15.19
CA ILE A 107 -4.54 -5.05 16.39
C ILE A 107 -3.79 -6.38 16.34
N ASP A 108 -3.59 -6.99 17.50
CA ASP A 108 -3.17 -8.38 17.65
C ASP A 108 -4.05 -9.05 18.71
N ASP A 109 -3.88 -10.36 18.91
CA ASP A 109 -4.61 -11.15 19.92
C ASP A 109 -4.21 -10.81 21.37
N SER A 110 -3.40 -9.76 21.60
CA SER A 110 -3.11 -9.34 22.97
C SER A 110 -4.38 -8.76 23.61
N THR A 111 -4.66 -9.19 24.84
CA THR A 111 -5.80 -8.76 25.66
C THR A 111 -5.68 -7.30 26.14
N GLU A 112 -4.99 -6.44 25.40
CA GLU A 112 -4.74 -5.04 25.74
C GLU A 112 -6.00 -4.19 25.52
N GLU A 113 -6.27 -3.30 26.48
CA GLU A 113 -7.41 -2.36 26.44
C GLU A 113 -7.32 -1.31 25.31
N ASN A 114 -6.20 -1.26 24.56
CA ASN A 114 -5.97 -0.29 23.49
C ASN A 114 -6.01 -0.93 22.09
N PRO A 115 -7.14 -0.86 21.37
CA PRO A 115 -7.29 -1.48 20.05
C PRO A 115 -6.55 -0.74 18.91
N CYS A 116 -5.76 0.29 19.21
CA CYS A 116 -5.11 1.14 18.21
C CYS A 116 -3.59 1.06 18.32
N LYS A 117 -3.00 -0.12 18.13
CA LYS A 117 -1.54 -0.32 18.15
C LYS A 117 -0.91 0.36 16.93
N PHE A 118 0.21 1.05 17.12
CA PHE A 118 0.92 1.73 16.05
C PHE A 118 2.44 1.54 16.21
N PRO A 119 3.22 1.53 15.11
CA PRO A 119 4.66 1.45 15.22
C PRO A 119 5.23 2.78 15.72
N PHE A 120 5.95 2.74 16.84
CA PHE A 120 6.61 3.90 17.42
C PHE A 120 8.13 3.76 17.34
N SER A 121 8.81 4.83 16.92
CA SER A 121 10.26 4.93 16.94
C SER A 121 10.67 6.30 17.48
N ASN A 122 11.60 6.31 18.45
CA ASN A 122 12.16 7.53 19.02
C ASN A 122 13.04 8.31 18.03
N GLU A 123 13.56 7.63 17.00
CA GLU A 123 14.53 8.21 16.05
C GLU A 123 13.84 8.70 14.78
N ASN A 124 12.78 8.01 14.36
CA ASN A 124 12.10 8.31 13.11
C ASN A 124 10.58 8.34 13.33
N ALA A 125 10.04 9.55 13.43
CA ALA A 125 8.60 9.75 13.55
C ALA A 125 7.86 9.17 12.32
N ASP A 126 8.44 9.17 11.11
CA ASP A 126 7.80 8.60 9.90
C ASP A 126 7.98 7.08 9.78
N PHE A 127 8.56 6.43 10.78
CA PHE A 127 8.79 4.99 10.78
C PHE A 127 7.48 4.24 10.59
N ARG A 128 7.35 3.52 9.46
CA ARG A 128 6.23 2.62 9.15
C ARG A 128 4.85 3.31 9.18
N MET A 129 4.78 4.48 8.53
CA MET A 129 3.52 5.06 8.04
C MET A 129 2.91 4.16 6.96
N VAL A 130 1.64 4.36 6.62
CA VAL A 130 0.99 3.60 5.54
C VAL A 130 1.77 3.76 4.23
N GLU A 131 2.09 2.65 3.58
CA GLU A 131 2.89 2.64 2.36
C GLU A 131 2.15 3.28 1.17
N PRO A 132 2.84 4.01 0.28
CA PRO A 132 2.24 4.50 -0.96
C PRO A 132 1.67 3.35 -1.82
N GLY A 133 0.59 3.62 -2.54
CA GLY A 133 -0.12 2.62 -3.34
C GLY A 133 -1.11 1.76 -2.54
N THR A 134 -1.08 1.82 -1.21
CA THR A 134 -2.05 1.09 -0.36
C THR A 134 -3.47 1.55 -0.64
N LYS A 135 -4.39 0.61 -0.83
CA LYS A 135 -5.83 0.89 -0.96
C LYS A 135 -6.35 1.60 0.30
N CYS A 136 -6.96 2.77 0.12
CA CYS A 136 -7.55 3.58 1.19
C CYS A 136 -9.07 3.76 1.02
N GLY A 137 -9.62 3.34 -0.12
CA GLY A 137 -11.03 3.19 -0.40
C GLY A 137 -11.22 2.53 -1.77
N GLU A 138 -12.47 2.31 -2.17
CA GLU A 138 -12.75 1.76 -3.51
C GLU A 138 -12.29 2.73 -4.60
N GLY A 139 -11.47 2.26 -5.53
CA GLY A 139 -10.89 3.07 -6.59
C GLY A 139 -9.85 4.09 -6.12
N MET A 140 -9.38 4.01 -4.87
CA MET A 140 -8.48 5.00 -4.28
C MET A 140 -7.26 4.37 -3.59
N VAL A 141 -6.14 5.09 -3.65
CA VAL A 141 -4.86 4.67 -3.07
C VAL A 141 -4.17 5.82 -2.34
N CYS A 142 -3.31 5.47 -1.40
CA CYS A 142 -2.45 6.43 -0.71
C CYS A 142 -1.32 6.92 -1.63
N ARG A 143 -1.32 8.20 -1.97
CA ARG A 143 -0.20 8.85 -2.67
C ARG A 143 0.09 10.21 -2.07
N PHE A 144 1.38 10.48 -1.82
CA PHE A 144 1.81 11.69 -1.11
C PHE A 144 1.01 11.95 0.16
N ARG A 145 0.72 10.89 0.94
CA ARG A 145 -0.05 10.95 2.21
C ARG A 145 -1.48 11.46 2.05
N GLN A 146 -2.08 11.25 0.88
CA GLN A 146 -3.49 11.56 0.61
C GLN A 146 -4.16 10.33 0.01
N CYS A 147 -5.45 10.14 0.32
CA CYS A 147 -6.28 9.12 -0.30
C CYS A 147 -6.89 9.71 -1.57
N ILE A 148 -6.39 9.27 -2.72
CA ILE A 148 -6.78 9.83 -4.03
C ILE A 148 -7.16 8.74 -5.01
N ASP A 149 -7.99 9.09 -6.00
CA ASP A 149 -8.41 8.19 -7.06
C ASP A 149 -7.22 7.61 -7.85
N LEU A 150 -7.38 6.37 -8.32
CA LEU A 150 -6.38 5.67 -9.14
C LEU A 150 -5.93 6.49 -10.35
N GLU A 151 -6.84 7.17 -11.05
CA GLU A 151 -6.51 8.02 -12.20
C GLU A 151 -5.62 9.20 -11.81
N LYS A 152 -5.88 9.82 -10.66
CA LYS A 152 -5.06 10.91 -10.13
C LYS A 152 -3.73 10.39 -9.60
N ALA A 153 -3.72 9.17 -9.07
CA ALA A 153 -2.54 8.52 -8.52
C ALA A 153 -1.57 8.05 -9.62
N PHE A 154 -2.04 7.43 -10.69
CA PHE A 154 -1.19 6.75 -11.67
C PHE A 154 -1.30 7.31 -13.10
N GLY A 155 -2.20 8.27 -13.31
CA GLY A 155 -2.63 8.73 -14.63
C GLY A 155 -3.82 7.91 -15.12
N SER A 156 -4.65 8.49 -15.99
CA SER A 156 -5.72 7.74 -16.65
C SER A 156 -5.11 6.54 -17.35
N THR A 157 -5.47 5.33 -16.91
CA THR A 157 -5.25 4.14 -17.70
C THR A 157 -6.08 4.33 -18.95
N SER A 158 -5.44 4.52 -20.10
CA SER A 158 -6.13 4.40 -21.38
C SER A 158 -6.89 3.09 -21.32
N THR A 159 -8.23 3.18 -21.32
CA THR A 159 -9.13 2.05 -21.46
C THR A 159 -8.68 1.28 -22.70
N PHE A 160 -7.94 0.20 -22.49
CA PHE A 160 -7.76 -0.80 -23.54
C PHE A 160 -9.07 -1.56 -23.60
N THR A 161 -9.99 -1.00 -24.38
CA THR A 161 -11.06 -1.78 -25.02
C THR A 161 -10.37 -2.97 -25.66
N GLN A 162 -10.70 -4.15 -25.15
CA GLN A 162 -10.35 -5.43 -25.75
C GLN A 162 -10.91 -5.41 -27.18
N MET A 163 -10.02 -5.31 -28.18
CA MET A 163 -10.31 -5.64 -29.57
C MET A 163 -10.00 -7.12 -29.79
#